data_AF-A0AAU3NIZ9-F1
#
_entry.id   AF-A0AAU3NIZ9-F1
#
_cell.length_a   1.000
_cell.length_b   1.000
_cell.length_c   1.000
_cell.angle_alpha   90.00
_cell.angle_beta   90.00
_cell.angle_gamma   90.00
#
_symmetry.space_group_name_H-M   'P 1'
#
loop_
_entity.id
_entity.type
_entity.pdbx_description
1 polymer ?
#
loop_
_entity_poly.entity_id
_entity_poly.type
_entity_poly.pdbx_seq_one_letter_code
_entity_poly.pdbx_strand_id
1 'polypeptide(L)'
;MASSSDATASTDPTPENAGNPASGSGRRGRVRLRRAAVMAVPATAVAAGLMILTAQGALGVQFAISGMPFTVTATDLDGTGFEQFGNLDNMAADSPNAGDTGGQVLVITSAIKNATLTKLCQSVDLGGTNLVIRAGAGKDKVQATDLTTDSTELSGDASFGKIEIGNDASTLDKAGVQGNKGVFSQQADTVHIGNLRQTNYATTAGVFKLPGLTLSFSGTGC
;
A
#
# COMPACT_ATOMS: atom_id res chain seq x y z
N MET A 1 15.75 -72.94 -26.68
CA MET A 1 14.93 -71.71 -26.68
C MET A 1 14.22 -71.62 -25.33
N ALA A 2 14.84 -70.99 -24.33
CA ALA A 2 14.36 -70.68 -22.97
C ALA A 2 15.62 -70.21 -22.19
N SER A 3 15.71 -68.96 -21.74
CA SER A 3 15.19 -68.37 -20.49
C SER A 3 16.14 -68.51 -19.28
N SER A 4 16.25 -67.38 -18.56
CA SER A 4 16.64 -67.23 -17.14
C SER A 4 18.11 -67.45 -16.78
N SER A 5 18.66 -66.97 -15.66
CA SER A 5 18.53 -65.79 -14.77
C SER A 5 19.57 -66.02 -13.66
N ASP A 6 20.02 -64.93 -13.03
CA ASP A 6 20.65 -64.83 -11.70
C ASP A 6 22.15 -65.15 -11.48
N ALA A 7 22.78 -64.12 -10.88
CA ALA A 7 23.62 -64.08 -9.67
C ALA A 7 24.75 -65.13 -9.54
N THR A 8 25.96 -64.77 -9.09
CA THR A 8 26.22 -64.31 -7.72
C THR A 8 27.66 -63.79 -7.58
N ALA A 9 27.85 -62.85 -6.65
CA ALA A 9 29.10 -62.28 -6.18
C ALA A 9 30.11 -63.29 -5.61
N SER A 10 31.39 -62.89 -5.55
CA SER A 10 32.32 -63.24 -4.46
C SER A 10 33.51 -62.27 -4.40
N THR A 11 33.94 -62.05 -3.18
CA THR A 11 34.69 -60.92 -2.62
C THR A 11 36.19 -61.21 -2.51
N ASP A 12 36.99 -60.16 -2.71
CA ASP A 12 38.27 -59.70 -2.09
C ASP A 12 39.20 -60.67 -1.31
N PRO A 13 40.53 -60.37 -1.24
CA PRO A 13 40.98 -59.53 -0.13
C PRO A 13 42.15 -58.55 -0.42
N THR A 14 42.15 -57.45 0.36
CA THR A 14 43.14 -56.36 0.50
C THR A 14 44.49 -56.82 1.09
N PRO A 15 45.59 -56.01 1.00
CA PRO A 15 45.93 -55.16 2.14
C PRO A 15 46.50 -53.75 1.81
N GLU A 16 46.51 -52.93 2.86
CA GLU A 16 46.82 -51.50 2.99
C GLU A 16 48.11 -50.99 2.35
N ASN A 17 48.09 -49.74 1.84
CA ASN A 17 49.22 -48.83 2.04
C ASN A 17 48.76 -47.37 2.13
N ALA A 18 49.32 -46.66 3.12
CA ALA A 18 48.95 -45.32 3.55
C ALA A 18 49.63 -44.21 2.72
N GLY A 19 48.95 -43.06 2.61
CA GLY A 19 49.61 -41.76 2.47
C GLY A 19 49.20 -40.92 1.25
N ASN A 20 48.23 -40.01 1.43
CA ASN A 20 48.43 -38.55 1.25
C ASN A 20 47.14 -37.76 1.58
N PRO A 21 47.11 -36.83 2.56
CA PRO A 21 46.00 -35.88 2.67
C PRO A 21 46.28 -34.70 1.75
N ALA A 22 45.87 -34.79 0.48
CA ALA A 22 45.81 -33.61 -0.37
C ALA A 22 44.70 -32.69 0.16
N SER A 23 45.13 -31.66 0.89
CA SER A 23 44.29 -30.57 1.38
C SER A 23 43.39 -30.03 0.26
N GLY A 24 42.09 -30.31 0.36
CA GLY A 24 41.07 -29.63 -0.43
C GLY A 24 41.00 -28.17 -0.02
N SER A 25 41.89 -27.33 -0.56
CA SER A 25 41.75 -25.89 -0.42
C SER A 25 40.42 -25.50 -1.05
N GLY A 26 39.45 -25.11 -0.23
CA GLY A 26 38.19 -24.54 -0.71
C GLY A 26 38.54 -23.38 -1.62
N ARG A 27 38.30 -23.54 -2.93
CA ARG A 27 38.59 -22.53 -3.93
C ARG A 27 37.63 -21.36 -3.68
N ARG A 28 37.98 -20.45 -2.76
CA ARG A 28 37.29 -19.18 -2.53
C ARG A 28 37.26 -18.44 -3.87
N GLY A 29 36.09 -18.39 -4.50
CA GLY A 29 35.89 -17.64 -5.74
C GLY A 29 36.29 -16.18 -5.53
N ARG A 30 37.31 -15.72 -6.26
CA ARG A 30 37.73 -14.31 -6.23
C ARG A 30 36.87 -13.52 -7.21
N VAL A 31 36.09 -12.56 -6.70
CA VAL A 31 35.36 -11.62 -7.55
C VAL A 31 36.37 -10.72 -8.25
N ARG A 32 36.30 -10.64 -9.58
CA ARG A 32 37.08 -9.68 -10.36
C ARG A 32 36.46 -8.30 -10.18
N LEU A 33 36.87 -7.57 -9.14
CA LEU A 33 36.32 -6.26 -8.76
C LEU A 33 36.17 -5.30 -9.95
N ARG A 34 37.15 -5.24 -10.86
CA ARG A 34 37.07 -4.41 -12.07
C ARG A 34 35.92 -4.80 -13.00
N ARG A 35 35.65 -6.09 -13.19
CA ARG A 35 34.53 -6.57 -14.01
C ARG A 35 33.20 -6.42 -13.28
N ALA A 36 33.20 -6.61 -11.96
CA ALA A 36 32.01 -6.36 -11.15
C ALA A 36 31.60 -4.88 -11.22
N ALA A 37 32.57 -3.95 -11.15
CA ALA A 37 32.31 -2.51 -11.25
C ALA A 37 31.68 -2.09 -12.59
N VAL A 38 32.11 -2.71 -13.71
CA VAL A 38 31.55 -2.41 -15.04
C VAL A 38 30.04 -2.68 -15.11
N MET A 39 29.52 -3.65 -14.37
CA MET A 39 28.09 -3.93 -14.30
C MET A 39 27.41 -3.20 -13.14
N ALA A 40 28.08 -3.10 -11.98
CA ALA A 40 27.52 -2.51 -10.78
C ALA A 40 27.23 -1.02 -10.95
N VAL A 41 28.17 -0.25 -11.52
CA VAL A 41 28.04 1.21 -11.68
C VAL A 41 26.81 1.60 -12.52
N PRO A 42 26.63 1.09 -13.77
CA PRO A 42 25.44 1.43 -14.54
C PRO A 42 24.15 0.91 -13.90
N ALA A 43 24.16 -0.28 -13.29
CA ALA A 43 22.99 -0.79 -12.58
C ALA A 43 22.58 0.12 -11.42
N THR A 44 23.54 0.59 -10.62
CA THR A 44 23.27 1.55 -9.53
C THR A 44 22.82 2.91 -10.05
N ALA A 45 23.35 3.37 -11.19
CA ALA A 45 22.93 4.63 -11.79
C ALA A 45 21.48 4.57 -12.29
N VAL A 46 21.09 3.46 -12.92
CA VAL A 46 19.70 3.21 -13.33
C VAL A 46 18.80 3.13 -12.11
N ALA A 47 19.17 2.38 -11.07
CA ALA A 47 18.39 2.27 -9.85
C ALA A 47 18.20 3.64 -9.15
N ALA A 48 19.27 4.43 -9.04
CA ALA A 48 19.19 5.78 -8.51
C ALA A 48 18.32 6.70 -9.39
N GLY A 49 18.42 6.58 -10.71
CA GLY A 49 17.57 7.31 -11.65
C GLY A 49 16.09 6.97 -11.47
N LEU A 50 15.75 5.68 -11.35
CA LEU A 50 14.39 5.23 -11.06
C LEU A 50 13.90 5.77 -9.71
N MET A 51 14.73 5.74 -8.67
CA MET A 51 14.39 6.31 -7.35
C MET A 51 14.11 7.82 -7.43
N ILE A 52 14.91 8.58 -8.17
CA ILE A 52 14.70 10.03 -8.36
C ILE A 52 13.41 10.27 -9.15
N LEU A 53 13.18 9.53 -10.23
CA LEU A 53 11.97 9.68 -11.05
C LEU A 53 10.71 9.31 -10.26
N THR A 54 10.75 8.30 -9.40
CA THR A 54 9.66 7.99 -8.48
C THR A 54 9.48 9.11 -7.45
N ALA A 55 10.56 9.63 -6.87
CA ALA A 55 10.48 10.73 -5.89
C ALA A 55 9.94 12.04 -6.49
N GLN A 56 10.17 12.27 -7.79
CA GLN A 56 9.62 13.41 -8.54
C GLN A 56 8.20 13.16 -9.06
N GLY A 57 7.61 11.99 -8.80
CA GLY A 57 6.28 11.62 -9.32
C GLY A 57 6.24 11.33 -10.82
N ALA A 58 7.40 11.27 -11.51
CA ALA A 58 7.48 10.98 -12.94
C ALA A 58 7.24 9.50 -13.26
N LEU A 59 7.56 8.61 -12.31
CA LEU A 59 7.13 7.21 -12.33
C LEU A 59 6.01 7.06 -11.30
N GLY A 60 4.79 7.36 -11.71
CA GLY A 60 3.60 7.13 -10.92
C GLY A 60 3.50 5.66 -10.55
N VAL A 61 3.61 5.34 -9.26
CA VAL A 61 3.17 4.04 -8.76
C VAL A 61 1.66 4.14 -8.66
N GLN A 62 0.95 4.05 -9.79
CA GLN A 62 -0.51 4.09 -9.79
C GLN A 62 -1.01 2.86 -9.03
N PHE A 63 -1.52 3.09 -7.83
CA PHE A 63 -2.28 2.09 -7.10
C PHE A 63 -3.57 1.82 -7.87
N ALA A 64 -3.76 0.58 -8.31
CA ALA A 64 -4.97 0.19 -9.01
C ALA A 64 -6.10 -0.01 -7.97
N ILE A 65 -7.15 0.80 -8.06
CA ILE A 65 -8.32 0.66 -7.19
C ILE A 65 -9.17 -0.55 -7.60
N SER A 66 -9.88 -1.15 -6.65
CA SER A 66 -10.75 -2.32 -6.92
C SER A 66 -11.99 -1.95 -7.73
N GLY A 67 -12.37 -0.67 -7.73
CA GLY A 67 -13.63 -0.18 -8.31
C GLY A 67 -14.87 -0.44 -7.45
N MET A 68 -14.73 -1.08 -6.29
CA MET A 68 -15.83 -1.25 -5.34
C MET A 68 -15.81 -0.12 -4.31
N PRO A 69 -16.85 0.74 -4.25
CA PRO A 69 -16.93 1.75 -3.23
C PRO A 69 -17.20 1.11 -1.85
N PHE A 70 -16.66 1.72 -0.81
CA PHE A 70 -16.91 1.34 0.57
C PHE A 70 -17.21 2.56 1.42
N THR A 71 -18.12 2.39 2.37
CA THR A 71 -18.51 3.47 3.28
C THR A 71 -17.61 3.46 4.50
N VAL A 72 -17.16 4.64 4.91
CA VAL A 72 -16.46 4.86 6.16
C VAL A 72 -17.23 5.89 6.97
N THR A 73 -17.58 5.54 8.21
CA THR A 73 -18.18 6.48 9.16
C THR A 73 -17.36 6.55 10.44
N ALA A 74 -17.34 7.71 11.07
CA ALA A 74 -16.83 7.90 12.42
C ALA A 74 -17.65 8.97 13.13
N THR A 75 -17.74 8.91 14.46
CA THR A 75 -18.40 9.99 15.21
C THR A 75 -17.58 11.27 15.15
N ASP A 76 -16.26 11.14 15.30
CA ASP A 76 -15.32 12.25 15.24
C ASP A 76 -14.07 11.80 14.50
N LEU A 77 -13.54 12.68 13.67
CA LEU A 77 -12.20 12.62 13.12
C LEU A 77 -11.46 13.90 13.52
N ASP A 78 -10.40 13.75 14.29
CA ASP A 78 -9.47 14.82 14.64
C ASP A 78 -8.16 14.61 13.89
N GLY A 79 -7.69 15.64 13.18
CA GLY A 79 -6.52 15.56 12.32
C GLY A 79 -5.57 16.74 12.47
N THR A 80 -4.27 16.46 12.30
CA THR A 80 -3.22 17.48 12.10
C THR A 80 -2.61 17.30 10.73
N GLY A 81 -2.32 18.40 10.05
CA GLY A 81 -1.81 18.41 8.68
C GLY A 81 -2.86 17.85 7.74
N PHE A 82 -3.66 18.70 7.12
CA PHE A 82 -4.75 18.31 6.22
C PHE A 82 -4.49 18.86 4.82
N GLU A 83 -4.72 18.04 3.81
CA GLU A 83 -4.63 18.38 2.39
C GLU A 83 -5.81 17.73 1.67
N GLN A 84 -6.41 18.42 0.71
CA GLN A 84 -7.49 17.87 -0.10
C GLN A 84 -7.48 18.45 -1.52
N PHE A 85 -7.61 17.57 -2.51
CA PHE A 85 -7.62 17.93 -3.93
C PHE A 85 -8.37 16.88 -4.76
N GLY A 86 -8.77 17.27 -5.98
CA GLY A 86 -9.37 16.33 -6.92
C GLY A 86 -8.31 15.48 -7.63
N ASN A 87 -8.59 14.20 -7.83
CA ASN A 87 -7.72 13.27 -8.53
C ASN A 87 -8.51 12.27 -9.39
N LEU A 88 -7.83 11.61 -10.32
CA LEU A 88 -8.40 10.56 -11.15
C LEU A 88 -7.70 9.23 -10.85
N ASP A 89 -8.43 8.32 -10.23
CA ASP A 89 -7.95 6.98 -9.95
C ASP A 89 -8.28 6.02 -11.08
N ASN A 90 -7.44 4.99 -11.21
CA ASN A 90 -7.57 4.00 -12.27
C ASN A 90 -7.68 2.61 -11.64
N MET A 91 -8.60 1.81 -12.16
CA MET A 91 -8.69 0.39 -11.84
C MET A 91 -7.60 -0.40 -12.56
N ALA A 92 -7.43 -1.66 -12.18
CA ALA A 92 -6.59 -2.57 -12.95
C ALA A 92 -7.13 -2.72 -14.39
N ALA A 93 -6.23 -2.96 -15.34
CA ALA A 93 -6.61 -3.28 -16.71
C ALA A 93 -7.58 -4.47 -16.73
N ASP A 94 -8.60 -4.38 -17.59
CA ASP A 94 -9.67 -5.39 -17.72
C ASP A 94 -10.48 -5.64 -16.43
N SER A 95 -10.50 -4.66 -15.50
CA SER A 95 -11.30 -4.75 -14.28
C SER A 95 -12.78 -5.04 -14.61
N PRO A 96 -13.40 -6.03 -13.95
CA PRO A 96 -14.84 -6.29 -14.14
C PRO A 96 -15.70 -5.14 -13.61
N ASN A 97 -15.15 -4.26 -12.78
CA ASN A 97 -15.82 -3.11 -12.21
C ASN A 97 -15.63 -1.83 -13.04
N ALA A 98 -14.96 -1.90 -14.19
CA ALA A 98 -14.62 -0.75 -15.01
C ALA A 98 -15.83 0.04 -15.54
N GLY A 99 -16.97 -0.65 -15.72
CA GLY A 99 -18.20 -0.05 -16.24
C GLY A 99 -17.97 0.76 -17.53
N ASP A 100 -18.77 1.82 -17.70
CA ASP A 100 -18.70 2.69 -18.87
C ASP A 100 -17.58 3.73 -18.80
N THR A 101 -16.91 3.87 -17.66
CA THR A 101 -15.84 4.87 -17.46
C THR A 101 -14.47 4.38 -17.93
N GLY A 102 -14.39 3.14 -18.43
CA GLY A 102 -13.12 2.52 -18.79
C GLY A 102 -12.21 2.29 -17.58
N GLY A 103 -12.77 2.16 -16.38
CA GLY A 103 -12.02 1.94 -15.15
C GLY A 103 -11.46 3.21 -14.50
N GLN A 104 -11.91 4.39 -14.92
CA GLN A 104 -11.50 5.66 -14.31
C GLN A 104 -12.55 6.15 -13.31
N VAL A 105 -12.12 6.67 -12.17
CA VAL A 105 -12.99 7.22 -11.12
C VAL A 105 -12.45 8.57 -10.68
N LEU A 106 -13.28 9.62 -10.79
CA LEU A 106 -12.95 10.93 -10.25
C LEU A 106 -13.17 10.90 -8.73
N VAL A 107 -12.13 11.22 -7.99
CA VAL A 107 -12.10 11.15 -6.53
C VAL A 107 -11.63 12.49 -5.94
N ILE A 108 -12.02 12.70 -4.69
CA ILE A 108 -11.51 13.73 -3.79
C ILE A 108 -10.53 13.02 -2.89
N THR A 109 -9.24 13.23 -3.16
CA THR A 109 -8.15 12.75 -2.33
C THR A 109 -8.03 13.66 -1.12
N SER A 110 -8.17 13.08 0.08
CA SER A 110 -7.94 13.78 1.35
C SER A 110 -6.77 13.12 2.07
N ALA A 111 -5.74 13.88 2.40
CA ALA A 111 -4.58 13.42 3.14
C ALA A 111 -4.51 14.08 4.51
N ILE A 112 -4.23 13.29 5.54
CA ILE A 112 -4.12 13.71 6.93
C ILE A 112 -2.84 13.12 7.54
N LYS A 113 -1.95 13.98 8.04
CA LYS A 113 -0.65 13.54 8.58
C LYS A 113 -0.80 12.65 9.81
N ASN A 114 -1.61 13.09 10.78
CA ASN A 114 -1.99 12.28 11.92
C ASN A 114 -3.49 12.41 12.13
N ALA A 115 -4.20 11.29 12.18
CA ALA A 115 -5.63 11.25 12.39
C ALA A 115 -5.98 10.39 13.60
N THR A 116 -6.97 10.85 14.37
CA THR A 116 -7.60 10.10 15.44
C THR A 116 -9.08 9.99 15.15
N LEU A 117 -9.61 8.77 15.09
CA LEU A 117 -11.02 8.51 14.79
C LEU A 117 -11.73 7.84 15.97
N THR A 118 -12.94 8.31 16.28
CA THR A 118 -13.80 7.74 17.32
C THR A 118 -14.90 6.91 16.68
N LYS A 119 -15.11 5.67 17.16
CA LYS A 119 -16.15 4.74 16.67
C LYS A 119 -16.12 4.57 15.15
N LEU A 120 -14.99 4.12 14.63
CA LEU A 120 -14.86 3.79 13.21
C LEU A 120 -15.81 2.63 12.85
N CYS A 121 -16.55 2.81 11.78
CA CYS A 121 -17.26 1.76 11.06
C CYS A 121 -16.86 1.86 9.59
N GLN A 122 -16.41 0.76 8.99
CA GLN A 122 -16.17 0.66 7.55
C GLN A 122 -16.98 -0.50 7.01
N SER A 123 -17.65 -0.32 5.88
CA SER A 123 -18.41 -1.38 5.23
C SER A 123 -18.29 -1.36 3.72
N VAL A 124 -18.12 -2.55 3.15
CA VAL A 124 -18.15 -2.79 1.70
C VAL A 124 -19.40 -3.62 1.42
N ASP A 125 -20.26 -3.17 0.50
CA ASP A 125 -21.39 -3.97 0.01
C ASP A 125 -20.87 -4.99 -1.02
N LEU A 126 -21.14 -6.27 -0.78
CA LEU A 126 -20.71 -7.39 -1.61
C LEU A 126 -21.85 -8.00 -2.42
N GLY A 127 -23.00 -7.33 -2.52
CA GLY A 127 -24.17 -7.82 -3.26
C GLY A 127 -24.98 -8.82 -2.44
N GLY A 128 -25.62 -8.33 -1.38
CA GLY A 128 -26.52 -9.11 -0.51
C GLY A 128 -25.99 -9.34 0.91
N THR A 129 -24.76 -8.95 1.18
CA THR A 129 -24.17 -8.86 2.53
C THR A 129 -23.11 -7.77 2.54
N ASN A 130 -22.77 -7.28 3.73
CA ASN A 130 -21.73 -6.29 3.93
C ASN A 130 -20.57 -6.92 4.69
N LEU A 131 -19.34 -6.72 4.20
CA LEU A 131 -18.16 -6.90 5.03
C LEU A 131 -18.03 -5.66 5.90
N VAL A 132 -18.11 -5.81 7.23
CA VAL A 132 -18.11 -4.69 8.17
C VAL A 132 -16.93 -4.79 9.14
N ILE A 133 -16.21 -3.69 9.26
CA ILE A 133 -15.07 -3.47 10.15
C ILE A 133 -15.47 -2.40 11.17
N ARG A 134 -15.33 -2.68 12.47
CA ARG A 134 -15.53 -1.68 13.53
C ARG A 134 -14.35 -1.63 14.48
N ALA A 135 -14.00 -0.44 14.93
CA ALA A 135 -12.93 -0.22 15.90
C ALA A 135 -13.11 1.11 16.65
N GLY A 136 -12.39 1.29 17.75
CA GLY A 136 -12.34 2.57 18.48
C GLY A 136 -13.63 2.96 19.20
N ALA A 137 -14.47 1.98 19.55
CA ALA A 137 -15.70 2.20 20.31
C ALA A 137 -15.51 2.22 21.84
N GLY A 138 -14.35 1.77 22.31
CA GLY A 138 -13.98 1.73 23.74
C GLY A 138 -13.25 3.00 24.19
N LYS A 139 -12.39 2.84 25.22
CA LYS A 139 -11.54 3.93 25.75
C LYS A 139 -10.48 4.42 24.75
N ASP A 140 -9.97 3.51 23.92
CA ASP A 140 -8.88 3.77 22.99
C ASP A 140 -9.47 4.08 21.60
N LYS A 141 -9.04 5.20 21.01
CA LYS A 141 -9.47 5.66 19.69
C LYS A 141 -8.64 5.02 18.58
N VAL A 142 -9.18 4.96 17.36
CA VAL A 142 -8.42 4.60 16.16
C VAL A 142 -7.37 5.67 15.88
N GLN A 143 -6.15 5.26 15.52
CA GLN A 143 -5.08 6.19 15.16
C GLN A 143 -4.51 5.84 13.80
N ALA A 144 -4.30 6.84 12.96
CA ALA A 144 -3.67 6.70 11.66
C ALA A 144 -2.55 7.74 11.47
N THR A 145 -1.49 7.36 10.76
CA THR A 145 -0.46 8.29 10.28
C THR A 145 -0.36 8.20 8.77
N ASP A 146 -0.10 9.33 8.13
CA ASP A 146 -0.05 9.47 6.67
C ASP A 146 -1.31 8.87 6.01
N LEU A 147 -2.48 9.19 6.57
CA LEU A 147 -3.78 8.68 6.12
C LEU A 147 -4.16 9.41 4.84
N THR A 148 -4.40 8.67 3.77
CA THR A 148 -4.98 9.21 2.53
C THR A 148 -6.25 8.45 2.19
N THR A 149 -7.32 9.16 1.85
CA THR A 149 -8.59 8.59 1.41
C THR A 149 -8.98 9.15 0.06
N ASP A 150 -9.36 8.29 -0.86
CA ASP A 150 -9.88 8.67 -2.17
C ASP A 150 -11.38 8.43 -2.17
N SER A 151 -12.13 9.53 -2.16
CA SER A 151 -13.58 9.51 -1.90
C SER A 151 -14.36 10.22 -2.98
N THR A 152 -15.53 9.70 -3.37
CA THR A 152 -16.45 10.44 -4.24
C THR A 152 -17.34 11.40 -3.46
N GLU A 153 -17.51 11.13 -2.16
CA GLU A 153 -18.33 11.93 -1.27
C GLU A 153 -17.73 11.92 0.14
N LEU A 154 -17.69 13.09 0.76
CA LEU A 154 -17.34 13.32 2.15
C LEU A 154 -18.41 14.23 2.74
N SER A 155 -19.03 13.81 3.84
CA SER A 155 -20.06 14.56 4.56
C SER A 155 -19.78 14.54 6.06
N GLY A 156 -20.21 15.60 6.75
CA GLY A 156 -19.99 15.80 8.18
C GLY A 156 -19.92 17.27 8.56
N ASP A 157 -19.80 17.54 9.85
CA ASP A 157 -19.65 18.87 10.44
C ASP A 157 -18.15 19.20 10.57
N ALA A 158 -17.61 19.99 9.65
CA ALA A 158 -16.17 20.24 9.57
C ALA A 158 -15.77 21.60 10.15
N SER A 159 -14.63 21.64 10.84
CA SER A 159 -13.94 22.86 11.24
C SER A 159 -12.45 22.74 10.98
N PHE A 160 -11.83 23.83 10.53
CA PHE A 160 -10.43 23.85 10.11
C PHE A 160 -9.65 24.92 10.85
N GLY A 161 -8.44 24.57 11.28
CA GLY A 161 -7.48 25.52 11.84
C GLY A 161 -6.55 26.00 10.74
N LYS A 162 -6.55 27.32 10.49
CA LYS A 162 -5.70 27.98 9.48
C LYS A 162 -5.81 27.33 8.09
N ILE A 163 -7.03 27.32 7.57
CA ILE A 163 -7.30 26.79 6.24
C ILE A 163 -6.80 27.73 5.15
N GLU A 164 -6.22 27.14 4.11
CA GLU A 164 -5.85 27.74 2.84
C GLU A 164 -6.67 27.06 1.74
N ILE A 165 -7.29 27.84 0.86
CA ILE A 165 -8.21 27.34 -0.18
C ILE A 165 -7.82 27.96 -1.51
N GLY A 166 -7.79 27.15 -2.58
CA GLY A 166 -7.42 27.59 -3.92
C GLY A 166 -5.92 27.48 -4.21
N ASN A 167 -5.21 26.66 -3.45
CA ASN A 167 -3.81 26.35 -3.70
C ASN A 167 -3.68 25.47 -4.96
N ASP A 168 -2.51 25.50 -5.59
CA ASP A 168 -2.14 24.50 -6.59
C ASP A 168 -1.79 23.18 -5.87
N ALA A 169 -2.44 22.09 -6.25
CA ALA A 169 -2.28 20.81 -5.56
C ALA A 169 -0.82 20.30 -5.55
N SER A 170 0.01 20.72 -6.50
CA SER A 170 1.44 20.37 -6.56
C SER A 170 2.31 21.12 -5.53
N THR A 171 1.73 22.03 -4.76
CA THR A 171 2.43 22.90 -3.79
C THR A 171 2.08 22.60 -2.33
N LEU A 172 1.20 21.63 -2.09
CA LEU A 172 0.75 21.26 -0.76
C LEU A 172 1.91 20.73 0.11
N ASP A 173 1.88 21.06 1.40
CA ASP A 173 2.98 20.77 2.33
C ASP A 173 2.55 20.41 3.78
N LYS A 174 1.25 20.35 4.09
CA LYS A 174 0.74 20.10 5.45
C LYS A 174 0.72 18.62 5.83
N ALA A 175 0.43 17.73 4.89
CA ALA A 175 0.43 16.28 5.07
C ALA A 175 1.50 15.58 4.21
N GLY A 176 2.01 16.26 3.19
CA GLY A 176 3.10 15.75 2.34
C GLY A 176 2.59 14.92 1.16
N VAL A 177 1.33 15.11 0.76
CA VAL A 177 0.69 14.47 -0.39
C VAL A 177 0.31 15.56 -1.39
N GLN A 178 1.05 15.62 -2.48
CA GLN A 178 0.82 16.59 -3.54
C GLN A 178 -0.02 15.99 -4.65
N GLY A 179 -0.94 16.80 -5.18
CA GLY A 179 -1.71 16.48 -6.37
C GLY A 179 -1.06 16.99 -7.65
N ASN A 180 -1.79 16.85 -8.75
CA ASN A 180 -1.32 17.27 -10.06
C ASN A 180 -1.25 18.81 -10.16
N LYS A 181 -0.24 19.30 -10.89
CA LYS A 181 -0.05 20.73 -11.14
C LYS A 181 -1.27 21.34 -11.83
N GLY A 182 -1.69 22.53 -11.38
CA GLY A 182 -2.84 23.25 -11.92
C GLY A 182 -4.19 22.78 -11.39
N VAL A 183 -4.23 21.78 -10.51
CA VAL A 183 -5.46 21.31 -9.87
C VAL A 183 -5.76 22.13 -8.62
N PHE A 184 -7.04 22.49 -8.44
CA PHE A 184 -7.53 23.16 -7.25
C PHE A 184 -7.33 22.29 -6.00
N SER A 185 -6.90 22.91 -4.91
CA SER A 185 -6.72 22.24 -3.63
C SER A 185 -6.98 23.15 -2.43
N GLN A 186 -7.07 22.51 -1.28
CA GLN A 186 -7.15 23.16 0.03
C GLN A 186 -6.27 22.41 1.04
N GLN A 187 -5.77 23.12 2.05
CA GLN A 187 -4.99 22.54 3.14
C GLN A 187 -5.20 23.28 4.46
N ALA A 188 -4.91 22.64 5.59
CA ALA A 188 -5.04 23.23 6.91
C ALA A 188 -4.04 22.63 7.92
N ASP A 189 -3.70 23.40 8.96
CA ASP A 189 -2.86 22.89 10.06
C ASP A 189 -3.62 21.83 10.89
N THR A 190 -4.92 22.03 11.11
CA THR A 190 -5.79 21.07 11.81
C THR A 190 -7.15 20.94 11.14
N VAL A 191 -7.76 19.78 11.32
CA VAL A 191 -9.13 19.50 10.89
C VAL A 191 -9.86 18.74 11.99
N HIS A 192 -11.12 19.11 12.23
CA HIS A 192 -12.05 18.31 13.01
C HIS A 192 -13.30 18.08 12.16
N ILE A 193 -13.75 16.83 12.06
CA ILE A 193 -14.99 16.46 11.36
C ILE A 193 -15.84 15.63 12.31
N GLY A 194 -16.96 16.20 12.75
CA GLY A 194 -18.02 15.48 13.44
C GLY A 194 -18.94 14.78 12.44
N ASN A 195 -19.55 13.67 12.86
CA ASN A 195 -20.51 12.90 12.04
C ASN A 195 -19.94 12.53 10.65
N LEU A 196 -18.67 12.12 10.62
CA LEU A 196 -17.97 11.77 9.39
C LEU A 196 -18.70 10.63 8.67
N ARG A 197 -19.00 10.83 7.39
CA ARG A 197 -19.39 9.77 6.46
C ARG A 197 -18.73 10.00 5.11
N GLN A 198 -18.00 9.00 4.65
CA GLN A 198 -17.29 8.99 3.37
C GLN A 198 -17.71 7.82 2.51
N THR A 199 -17.73 8.04 1.20
CA THR A 199 -17.82 6.99 0.19
C THR A 199 -16.46 6.90 -0.50
N ASN A 200 -15.67 5.90 -0.12
CA ASN A 200 -14.27 5.75 -0.52
C ASN A 200 -14.09 4.66 -1.59
N TYR A 201 -13.11 4.83 -2.45
CA TYR A 201 -12.59 3.81 -3.37
C TYR A 201 -11.23 3.28 -2.92
N ALA A 202 -10.47 4.10 -2.20
CA ALA A 202 -9.21 3.69 -1.59
C ALA A 202 -9.00 4.38 -0.24
N THR A 203 -8.25 3.71 0.60
CA THR A 203 -7.70 4.29 1.84
C THR A 203 -6.33 3.68 2.06
N THR A 204 -5.34 4.54 2.23
CA THR A 204 -3.96 4.15 2.54
C THR A 204 -3.51 4.86 3.81
N ALA A 205 -2.61 4.23 4.55
CA ALA A 205 -2.01 4.82 5.74
C ALA A 205 -0.62 4.22 5.95
N GLY A 206 0.31 5.03 6.43
CA GLY A 206 1.63 4.55 6.86
C GLY A 206 1.52 3.67 8.11
N VAL A 207 0.66 4.06 9.05
CA VAL A 207 0.30 3.25 10.22
C VAL A 207 -1.19 3.35 10.44
N PHE A 208 -1.85 2.22 10.73
CA PHE A 208 -3.27 2.20 11.10
C PHE A 208 -3.50 1.29 12.31
N LYS A 209 -3.85 1.90 13.45
CA LYS A 209 -4.10 1.21 14.72
C LYS A 209 -5.60 1.17 14.97
N LEU A 210 -6.14 -0.04 15.11
CA LEU A 210 -7.58 -0.29 15.27
C LEU A 210 -7.85 -0.99 16.63
N PRO A 211 -7.88 -0.25 17.76
CA PRO A 211 -8.21 -0.84 19.05
C PRO A 211 -9.63 -1.42 19.05
N GLY A 212 -9.78 -2.62 19.61
CA GLY A 212 -11.08 -3.30 19.66
C GLY A 212 -11.62 -3.67 18.26
N LEU A 213 -10.74 -3.95 17.32
CA LEU A 213 -11.08 -4.37 15.96
C LEU A 213 -12.05 -5.56 15.97
N THR A 214 -13.14 -5.41 15.24
CA THR A 214 -14.08 -6.48 14.90
C THR A 214 -14.29 -6.53 13.40
N LEU A 215 -14.25 -7.73 12.84
CA LEU A 215 -14.55 -8.02 11.44
C LEU A 215 -15.72 -9.00 11.39
N SER A 216 -16.72 -8.70 10.59
CA SER A 216 -17.92 -9.53 10.47
C SER A 216 -18.63 -9.34 9.13
N PHE A 217 -19.45 -10.31 8.76
CA PHE A 217 -20.46 -10.13 7.71
C PHE A 217 -21.79 -9.71 8.35
N SER A 218 -22.51 -8.78 7.73
CA SER A 218 -23.75 -8.22 8.25
C SER A 218 -24.73 -7.90 7.13
N GLY A 219 -26.02 -8.12 7.38
CA GLY A 219 -27.09 -7.69 6.45
C GLY A 219 -27.20 -6.17 6.31
N THR A 220 -26.66 -5.41 7.27
CA THR A 220 -26.62 -3.94 7.25
C THR A 220 -25.18 -3.44 7.31
N GLY A 221 -24.87 -2.44 6.49
CA GLY A 221 -23.59 -1.73 6.49
C GLY A 221 -23.48 -0.67 7.59
N CYS A 222 -22.52 0.23 7.39
CA CYS A 222 -22.50 1.56 7.97
C CYS A 222 -23.33 2.51 7.05
#